data_AF-A0AA96QST6-F1
#
_entry.id   AF-A0AA96QST6-F1
#
_cell.length_a   1.000
_cell.length_b   1.000
_cell.length_c   1.000
_cell.angle_alpha   90.00
_cell.angle_beta   90.00
_cell.angle_gamma   90.00
#
_symmetry.space_group_name_H-M   'P 1'
#
loop_
_entity.id
_entity.type
_entity.pdbx_description
1 polymer ?
#
loop_
_entity_poly.entity_id
_entity_poly.type
_entity_poly.pdbx_seq_one_letter_code
_entity_poly.pdbx_strand_id
1 'polypeptide(L)'
;MTGSDGEQLLEVFGQVADMSLDLAIALDQHDHDALWTSTEDKLLRAWTGALPETRAAVLLTTAWGSRDHDLDTADDQSDLDANDLQTCAREHTGDPDGFRLAWGRDFPGMTAFLRETKGEPAPPTHERAGALATRLAADPETSLRTALVLLAPVRLTARDEG
;
A
#
# COMPACT_ATOMS: atom_id res chain seq x y z
N MET A 1 7.65 2.71 28.64
CA MET A 1 7.36 2.26 27.26
C MET A 1 8.18 3.12 26.32
N THR A 2 9.46 2.79 26.05
CA THR A 2 10.32 3.72 25.29
C THR A 2 11.59 2.99 24.75
N GLY A 3 11.44 2.19 23.70
CA GLY A 3 12.57 1.58 23.00
C GLY A 3 12.15 0.75 21.79
N SER A 4 11.34 -0.29 22.04
CA SER A 4 10.96 -1.29 21.01
C SER A 4 10.04 -0.75 19.93
N ASP A 5 9.06 0.10 20.28
CA ASP A 5 8.03 0.53 19.33
C ASP A 5 8.58 1.49 18.26
N GLY A 6 9.58 2.31 18.61
CA GLY A 6 10.19 3.27 17.67
C GLY A 6 11.14 2.62 16.66
N GLU A 7 11.89 1.60 17.08
CA GLU A 7 12.78 0.83 16.19
C GLU A 7 11.98 0.01 15.18
N GLN A 8 10.88 -0.60 15.61
CA GLN A 8 9.98 -1.35 14.73
C GLN A 8 9.33 -0.44 13.67
N LEU A 9 8.99 0.81 14.01
CA LEU A 9 8.46 1.77 13.04
C LEU A 9 9.49 2.16 11.98
N LEU A 10 10.74 2.42 12.40
CA LEU A 10 11.82 2.74 11.46
C LEU A 10 12.13 1.58 10.53
N GLU A 11 12.06 0.34 11.02
CA GLU A 11 12.20 -0.88 10.21
C GLU A 11 11.08 -0.97 9.17
N VAL A 12 9.82 -0.75 9.57
CA VAL A 12 8.68 -0.73 8.64
C VAL A 12 8.87 0.33 7.56
N PHE A 13 9.23 1.57 7.92
CA PHE A 13 9.44 2.63 6.93
C PHE A 13 10.59 2.32 5.95
N GLY A 14 11.69 1.75 6.43
CA GLY A 14 12.79 1.30 5.57
C GLY A 14 12.34 0.24 4.58
N GLN A 15 11.64 -0.79 5.08
CA GLN A 15 11.13 -1.87 4.23
C GLN A 15 10.07 -1.40 3.23
N VAL A 16 9.24 -0.40 3.57
CA VAL A 16 8.23 0.14 2.65
C VAL A 16 8.88 0.76 1.41
N ALA A 17 9.96 1.51 1.59
CA ALA A 17 10.67 2.14 0.47
C ALA A 17 11.32 1.08 -0.44
N ASP A 18 12.04 0.13 0.15
CA ASP A 18 12.71 -0.95 -0.58
C ASP A 18 11.70 -1.82 -1.33
N MET A 19 10.60 -2.21 -0.67
CA MET A 19 9.56 -3.04 -1.29
C MET A 19 8.82 -2.30 -2.41
N SER A 20 8.54 -1.00 -2.23
CA SER A 20 7.90 -0.20 -3.27
C SER A 20 8.80 -0.08 -4.51
N LEU A 21 10.11 0.02 -4.32
CA LEU A 21 11.08 0.03 -5.40
C LEU A 21 11.16 -1.33 -6.10
N ASP A 22 11.22 -2.43 -5.35
CA ASP A 22 11.25 -3.79 -5.92
C ASP A 22 10.00 -4.08 -6.78
N LEU A 23 8.81 -3.67 -6.32
CA LEU A 23 7.56 -3.78 -7.10
C LEU A 23 7.62 -2.97 -8.40
N ALA A 24 8.13 -1.74 -8.34
CA ALA A 24 8.23 -0.88 -9.52
C ALA A 24 9.21 -1.47 -10.55
N ILE A 25 10.36 -1.97 -10.10
CA ILE A 25 11.35 -2.62 -10.97
C ILE A 25 10.76 -3.88 -11.61
N ALA A 26 10.03 -4.69 -10.86
CA ALA A 26 9.41 -5.91 -11.38
C ALA A 26 8.35 -5.60 -12.45
N LEU A 27 7.50 -4.60 -12.21
CA LEU A 27 6.52 -4.13 -13.21
C LEU A 27 7.20 -3.63 -14.48
N ASP A 28 8.27 -2.83 -14.36
CA ASP A 28 9.00 -2.31 -15.52
C ASP A 28 9.62 -3.45 -16.37
N GLN A 29 10.03 -4.56 -15.74
CA GLN A 29 10.58 -5.75 -16.42
C GLN A 29 9.51 -6.58 -17.15
N HIS A 30 8.24 -6.40 -16.78
CA HIS A 30 7.10 -7.19 -17.26
C HIS A 30 6.06 -6.33 -17.98
N ASP A 31 6.51 -5.25 -18.62
CA ASP A 31 5.65 -4.35 -19.40
C ASP A 31 4.41 -3.85 -18.62
N HIS A 32 4.55 -3.74 -17.30
CA HIS A 32 3.52 -3.34 -16.34
C HIS A 32 2.34 -4.31 -16.21
N ASP A 33 2.50 -5.57 -16.64
CA ASP A 33 1.51 -6.63 -16.44
C ASP A 33 1.52 -7.09 -14.97
N ALA A 34 0.55 -6.60 -14.18
CA ALA A 34 0.40 -6.95 -12.78
C ALA A 34 0.14 -8.44 -12.54
N LEU A 35 -0.60 -9.11 -13.45
CA LEU A 35 -0.89 -10.54 -13.33
C LEU A 35 0.40 -11.33 -13.51
N TRP A 36 1.13 -11.09 -14.59
CA TRP A 36 2.38 -11.78 -14.87
C TRP A 36 3.42 -11.52 -13.78
N THR A 37 3.59 -10.26 -13.37
CA THR A 37 4.53 -9.84 -12.32
C THR A 37 4.23 -10.53 -10.98
N SER A 38 2.95 -10.72 -10.64
CA SER A 38 2.56 -11.37 -9.39
C SER A 38 2.99 -12.85 -9.28
N THR A 39 3.32 -13.49 -10.42
CA THR A 39 3.79 -14.87 -10.47
C THR A 39 5.30 -15.02 -10.27
N GLU A 40 6.04 -13.91 -10.13
CA GLU A 40 7.48 -13.95 -9.88
C GLU A 40 7.82 -14.53 -8.50
N ASP A 41 8.38 -15.73 -8.51
CA ASP A 41 8.88 -16.45 -7.35
C ASP A 41 9.74 -15.62 -6.38
N LYS A 42 10.64 -14.79 -6.93
CA LYS A 42 11.55 -13.96 -6.12
C LYS A 42 10.79 -12.84 -5.42
N LEU A 43 9.90 -12.16 -6.15
CA LEU A 43 9.07 -11.08 -5.64
C LEU A 43 8.09 -11.61 -4.59
N LEU A 44 7.41 -12.72 -4.87
CA LEU A 44 6.48 -13.35 -3.94
C LEU A 44 7.17 -13.78 -2.64
N ARG A 45 8.38 -14.33 -2.71
CA ARG A 45 9.16 -14.68 -1.51
C ARG A 45 9.55 -13.44 -0.70
N ALA A 46 10.00 -12.37 -1.36
CA ALA A 46 10.33 -11.11 -0.69
C ALA A 46 9.09 -10.49 -0.01
N TRP A 47 7.98 -10.42 -0.73
CA TRP A 47 6.70 -9.90 -0.23
C TRP A 47 6.13 -10.73 0.93
N THR A 48 6.21 -12.06 0.85
CA THR A 48 5.78 -12.97 1.91
C THR A 48 6.62 -12.80 3.17
N GLY A 49 7.93 -12.58 3.02
CA GLY A 49 8.86 -12.37 4.12
C GLY A 49 8.75 -10.98 4.77
N ALA A 50 8.11 -10.01 4.11
CA ALA A 50 7.83 -8.71 4.69
C ALA A 50 6.78 -8.82 5.81
N LEU A 51 6.90 -7.93 6.80
CA LEU A 51 5.89 -7.81 7.85
C LEU A 51 4.52 -7.47 7.23
N PRO A 52 3.40 -7.99 7.77
CA PRO A 52 2.06 -7.55 7.38
C PRO A 52 1.92 -6.02 7.40
N GLU A 53 2.57 -5.41 8.38
CA GLU A 53 2.76 -3.97 8.53
C GLU A 53 3.36 -3.33 7.27
N THR A 54 4.50 -3.83 6.81
CA THR A 54 5.14 -3.34 5.59
C THR A 54 4.20 -3.48 4.39
N ARG A 55 3.55 -4.64 4.23
CA ARG A 55 2.64 -4.89 3.11
C ARG A 55 1.45 -3.93 3.08
N ALA A 56 0.78 -3.71 4.22
CA ALA A 56 -0.37 -2.83 4.25
C ALA A 56 0.02 -1.34 4.10
N ALA A 57 1.20 -0.93 4.57
CA ALA A 57 1.73 0.40 4.31
C ALA A 57 2.06 0.63 2.82
N VAL A 58 2.59 -0.39 2.14
CA VAL A 58 2.78 -0.36 0.68
C VAL A 58 1.43 -0.26 -0.04
N LEU A 59 0.43 -1.07 0.33
CA LEU A 59 -0.92 -1.02 -0.26
C LEU A 59 -1.56 0.37 -0.16
N LEU A 60 -1.47 1.03 1.01
CA LEU A 60 -1.99 2.40 1.15
C LEU A 60 -1.19 3.41 0.31
N THR A 61 0.12 3.22 0.22
CA THR A 61 0.99 4.09 -0.57
C THR A 61 0.69 3.98 -2.06
N THR A 62 0.53 2.77 -2.58
CA THR A 62 0.17 2.53 -3.99
C THR A 62 -1.27 2.96 -4.27
N ALA A 63 -2.21 2.72 -3.35
CA ALA A 63 -3.58 3.19 -3.47
C ALA A 63 -3.65 4.72 -3.62
N TRP A 64 -2.92 5.45 -2.76
CA TRP A 64 -2.80 6.90 -2.86
C TRP A 64 -2.22 7.35 -4.20
N GLY A 65 -1.11 6.74 -4.62
CA GLY A 65 -0.45 7.07 -5.89
C GLY A 65 -1.34 6.83 -7.11
N SER A 66 -2.18 5.79 -7.05
CA SER A 66 -3.08 5.40 -8.14
C SER A 66 -4.36 6.21 -8.24
N ARG A 67 -4.69 7.07 -7.26
CA ARG A 67 -6.04 7.63 -7.08
C ARG A 67 -6.62 8.38 -8.29
N ASP A 68 -5.74 8.97 -9.10
CA ASP A 68 -6.08 9.79 -10.27
C ASP A 68 -5.91 9.01 -11.59
N HIS A 69 -5.67 7.70 -11.52
CA HIS A 69 -5.48 6.81 -12.67
C HIS A 69 -6.63 5.79 -12.77
N ASP A 70 -6.90 5.34 -13.99
CA ASP A 70 -7.80 4.20 -14.21
C ASP A 70 -7.04 2.89 -13.97
N LEU A 71 -7.67 1.96 -13.24
CA LEU A 71 -7.15 0.61 -13.05
C LEU A 71 -7.61 -0.27 -14.22
N ASP A 72 -6.70 -1.06 -14.79
CA ASP A 72 -7.06 -2.13 -15.73
C ASP A 72 -7.46 -3.37 -14.92
N THR A 73 -8.74 -3.69 -14.90
CA THR A 73 -9.33 -4.67 -13.98
C THR A 73 -10.00 -5.80 -14.74
N ALA A 74 -9.65 -7.04 -14.43
CA ALA A 74 -10.12 -8.26 -15.07
C ALA A 74 -11.16 -9.04 -14.22
N ASP A 75 -11.89 -8.33 -13.34
CA ASP A 75 -12.99 -8.84 -12.50
C ASP A 75 -12.61 -9.94 -11.47
N ASP A 76 -11.37 -9.99 -10.99
CA ASP A 76 -11.01 -10.86 -9.87
C ASP A 76 -10.89 -10.14 -8.52
N GLN A 77 -10.76 -10.93 -7.45
CA GLN A 77 -10.81 -10.43 -6.09
C GLN A 77 -9.72 -9.39 -5.80
N SER A 78 -8.50 -9.55 -6.36
CA SER A 78 -7.42 -8.60 -6.16
C SER A 78 -7.71 -7.26 -6.82
N ASP A 79 -8.39 -7.27 -7.97
CA ASP A 79 -8.81 -6.07 -8.70
C ASP A 79 -9.95 -5.35 -7.99
N LEU A 80 -10.91 -6.10 -7.44
CA LEU A 80 -11.98 -5.54 -6.60
C LEU A 80 -11.41 -4.88 -5.35
N ASP A 81 -10.46 -5.55 -4.69
CA ASP A 81 -9.78 -5.02 -3.50
C ASP A 81 -8.92 -3.79 -3.84
N ALA A 82 -8.29 -3.74 -5.03
CA ALA A 82 -7.58 -2.58 -5.54
C ALA A 82 -8.52 -1.40 -5.78
N ASN A 83 -9.66 -1.63 -6.45
CA ASN A 83 -10.68 -0.59 -6.67
C ASN A 83 -11.23 -0.03 -5.35
N ASP A 84 -11.49 -0.89 -4.37
CA ASP A 84 -11.97 -0.45 -3.05
C ASP A 84 -10.93 0.43 -2.34
N LEU A 85 -9.66 0.04 -2.36
CA LEU A 85 -8.56 0.85 -1.80
C LEU A 85 -8.38 2.17 -2.54
N GLN A 86 -8.38 2.15 -3.88
CA GLN A 86 -8.27 3.35 -4.71
C GLN A 86 -9.45 4.29 -4.47
N THR A 87 -10.67 3.77 -4.35
CA THR A 87 -11.87 4.56 -4.05
C THR A 87 -11.72 5.25 -2.71
N CYS A 88 -11.23 4.54 -1.68
CA CYS A 88 -10.94 5.17 -0.39
C CYS A 88 -9.89 6.29 -0.52
N ALA A 89 -8.86 6.11 -1.36
CA ALA A 89 -7.84 7.13 -1.62
C ALA A 89 -8.39 8.35 -2.38
N ARG A 90 -9.29 8.14 -3.34
CA ARG A 90 -9.92 9.19 -4.15
C ARG A 90 -10.92 10.02 -3.35
N GLU A 91 -11.66 9.37 -2.45
CA GLU A 91 -12.64 10.04 -1.57
C GLU A 91 -11.97 10.79 -0.40
N HIS A 92 -10.68 10.55 -0.16
CA HIS A 92 -9.93 11.20 0.91
C HIS A 92 -9.58 12.65 0.56
N THR A 93 -10.00 13.60 1.41
CA THR A 93 -9.84 15.05 1.18
C THR A 93 -8.59 15.67 1.82
N GLY A 94 -7.77 14.87 2.52
CA GLY A 94 -6.56 15.31 3.20
C GLY A 94 -5.27 15.10 2.39
N ASP A 95 -4.15 15.03 3.11
CA ASP A 95 -2.81 14.84 2.54
C ASP A 95 -2.41 13.34 2.49
N PRO A 96 -1.37 12.98 1.71
CA PRO A 96 -0.94 11.58 1.56
C PRO A 96 -0.56 10.93 2.89
N ASP A 97 0.03 11.71 3.80
CA ASP A 97 0.42 11.21 5.10
C ASP A 97 -0.84 10.93 5.91
N GLY A 98 -1.82 11.84 5.89
CA GLY A 98 -3.18 11.73 6.44
C GLY A 98 -3.90 10.47 6.00
N PHE A 99 -3.80 10.13 4.72
CA PHE A 99 -4.33 8.87 4.18
C PHE A 99 -3.56 7.65 4.70
N ARG A 100 -2.24 7.73 4.81
CA ARG A 100 -1.43 6.67 5.47
C ARG A 100 -1.69 6.60 6.98
N LEU A 101 -2.10 7.68 7.64
CA LEU A 101 -2.45 7.71 9.08
C LEU A 101 -3.72 6.90 9.37
N ALA A 102 -4.54 6.64 8.36
CA ALA A 102 -5.72 5.78 8.43
C ALA A 102 -5.44 4.36 8.96
N TRP A 103 -4.18 3.97 8.89
CA TRP A 103 -3.63 2.71 9.34
C TRP A 103 -3.47 2.60 10.87
N GLY A 104 -3.45 3.74 11.58
CA GLY A 104 -2.99 3.78 12.97
C GLY A 104 -3.83 2.95 13.94
N ARG A 105 -5.14 2.77 13.71
CA ARG A 105 -6.03 2.20 14.73
C ARG A 105 -5.76 0.71 14.99
N ASP A 106 -5.30 -0.02 13.98
CA ASP A 106 -4.96 -1.45 14.07
C ASP A 106 -3.49 -1.68 14.50
N PHE A 107 -2.65 -0.63 14.47
CA PHE A 107 -1.25 -0.64 14.89
C PHE A 107 -0.96 0.48 15.92
N PRO A 108 -1.17 0.23 17.22
CA PRO A 108 -1.20 1.28 18.25
C PRO A 108 0.09 2.10 18.38
N GLY A 109 1.26 1.56 18.00
CA GLY A 109 2.53 2.28 17.97
C GLY A 109 2.53 3.44 16.95
N MET A 110 1.89 3.26 15.79
CA MET A 110 1.73 4.31 14.80
C MET A 110 0.72 5.37 15.20
N THR A 111 -0.42 4.97 15.79
CA THR A 111 -1.39 5.95 16.31
C THR A 111 -0.75 6.89 17.34
N ALA A 112 0.13 6.38 18.20
CA ALA A 112 0.82 7.19 19.20
C ALA A 112 1.74 8.24 18.55
N PHE A 113 2.63 7.82 17.64
CA PHE A 113 3.54 8.73 16.92
C PHE A 113 2.81 9.81 16.11
N LEU A 114 1.67 9.45 15.52
CA LEU A 114 0.93 10.30 14.57
C LEU A 114 -0.04 11.26 15.27
N ARG A 115 -0.64 10.83 16.40
CA ARG A 115 -1.43 11.71 17.27
C ARG A 115 -0.56 12.78 17.93
N GLU A 116 0.69 12.44 18.24
CA GLU A 116 1.67 13.37 18.83
C GLU A 116 2.17 14.41 17.81
N THR A 117 2.11 14.12 16.49
CA THR A 117 2.64 14.99 15.43
C THR A 117 1.60 15.84 14.69
N LYS A 118 0.34 15.40 14.51
CA LYS A 118 -0.65 16.15 13.67
C LYS A 118 -1.97 16.59 14.35
N GLY A 119 -2.30 16.11 15.55
CA GLY A 119 -3.36 16.71 16.39
C GLY A 119 -4.82 16.65 15.91
N GLU A 120 -5.14 15.95 14.81
CA GLU A 120 -6.52 15.90 14.26
C GLU A 120 -7.15 14.49 14.34
N PRO A 121 -8.47 14.38 14.64
CA PRO A 121 -9.19 13.11 14.59
C PRO A 121 -9.38 12.65 13.14
N ALA A 122 -9.07 11.39 12.86
CA ALA A 122 -9.23 10.79 11.52
C ALA A 122 -10.73 10.68 11.14
N PRO A 123 -11.16 11.13 9.93
CA PRO A 123 -12.51 10.92 9.43
C PRO A 123 -12.80 9.43 9.11
N PRO A 124 -14.07 9.01 9.06
CA PRO A 124 -14.48 7.60 9.05
C PRO A 124 -14.04 6.80 7.80
N THR A 125 -13.81 7.45 6.67
CA THR A 125 -13.27 6.80 5.45
C THR A 125 -11.87 6.25 5.65
N HIS A 126 -11.12 6.79 6.62
CA HIS A 126 -9.79 6.31 6.98
C HIS A 126 -9.87 4.91 7.60
N GLU A 127 -10.83 4.68 8.49
CA GLU A 127 -10.96 3.39 9.18
C GLU A 127 -11.21 2.25 8.20
N ARG A 128 -11.94 2.52 7.10
CA ARG A 128 -12.19 1.54 6.03
C ARG A 128 -10.91 1.20 5.26
N ALA A 129 -10.12 2.19 4.86
CA ALA A 129 -8.87 1.96 4.12
C ALA A 129 -7.84 1.18 4.95
N GLY A 130 -7.66 1.58 6.21
CA GLY A 130 -6.76 0.90 7.14
C GLY A 130 -7.15 -0.55 7.38
N ALA A 131 -8.42 -0.80 7.74
CA ALA A 131 -8.91 -2.16 8.00
C ALA A 131 -8.83 -3.05 6.74
N LEU A 132 -9.11 -2.49 5.56
CA LEU A 132 -8.99 -3.20 4.30
C LEU A 132 -7.53 -3.57 4.00
N ALA A 133 -6.60 -2.62 4.11
CA ALA A 133 -5.18 -2.88 3.89
C ALA A 133 -4.63 -3.92 4.89
N THR A 134 -5.00 -3.82 6.17
CA THR A 134 -4.62 -4.81 7.20
C THR A 134 -5.16 -6.21 6.87
N ARG A 135 -6.43 -6.32 6.47
CA ARG A 135 -7.03 -7.59 6.04
C ARG A 135 -6.27 -8.19 4.85
N LEU A 136 -5.97 -7.37 3.86
CA LEU A 136 -5.26 -7.81 2.65
C LEU A 136 -3.85 -8.28 2.96
N ALA A 137 -3.11 -7.54 3.79
CA ALA A 137 -1.74 -7.88 4.16
C ALA A 137 -1.61 -9.20 4.94
N ALA A 138 -2.70 -9.76 5.46
CA ALA A 138 -2.71 -11.11 6.04
C ALA A 138 -2.60 -12.21 4.98
N ASP A 139 -2.96 -11.93 3.73
CA ASP A 139 -2.83 -12.81 2.57
C ASP A 139 -1.75 -12.27 1.60
N PRO A 140 -0.52 -12.81 1.63
CA PRO A 140 0.58 -12.30 0.81
C PRO A 140 0.32 -12.37 -0.70
N GLU A 141 -0.36 -13.41 -1.19
CA GLU A 141 -0.59 -13.58 -2.64
C GLU A 141 -1.59 -12.54 -3.15
N THR A 142 -2.74 -12.44 -2.47
CA THR A 142 -3.77 -11.46 -2.82
C THR A 142 -3.25 -10.04 -2.67
N SER A 143 -2.53 -9.72 -1.57
CA SER A 143 -1.99 -8.38 -1.34
C SER A 143 -0.89 -7.98 -2.30
N LEU A 144 -0.02 -8.91 -2.73
CA LEU A 144 0.99 -8.63 -3.74
C LEU A 144 0.31 -8.21 -5.05
N ARG A 145 -0.67 -9.01 -5.48
CA ARG A 145 -1.39 -8.75 -6.71
C ARG A 145 -2.15 -7.42 -6.66
N THR A 146 -2.87 -7.16 -5.57
CA THR A 146 -3.54 -5.87 -5.35
C THR A 146 -2.55 -4.69 -5.40
N ALA A 147 -1.38 -4.81 -4.78
CA ALA A 147 -0.36 -3.75 -4.81
C ALA A 147 0.16 -3.48 -6.23
N LEU A 148 0.37 -4.53 -7.02
CA LEU A 148 0.82 -4.43 -8.42
C LEU A 148 -0.24 -3.79 -9.32
N VAL A 149 -1.51 -4.16 -9.16
CA VAL A 149 -2.65 -3.55 -9.90
C VAL A 149 -2.74 -2.05 -9.62
N LEU A 150 -2.57 -1.65 -8.35
CA LEU A 150 -2.56 -0.23 -7.98
C LEU A 150 -1.36 0.52 -8.57
N LEU A 151 -0.19 -0.12 -8.65
CA LEU A 151 1.05 0.54 -9.07
C LEU A 151 1.22 0.62 -10.60
N ALA A 152 0.74 -0.37 -11.35
CA ALA A 152 0.89 -0.47 -12.80
C ALA A 152 0.50 0.81 -13.58
N PRO A 153 -0.69 1.42 -13.37
CA PRO A 153 -1.09 2.58 -14.16
C PRO A 153 -0.28 3.85 -13.83
N VAL A 154 0.20 3.97 -12.58
CA VAL A 154 1.09 5.07 -12.17
C VAL A 154 2.41 5.01 -12.94
N ARG A 155 2.94 3.81 -13.16
CA ARG A 155 4.19 3.57 -13.90
C ARG A 155 4.02 3.84 -15.39
N LEU A 156 2.90 3.42 -15.98
CA LEU A 156 2.58 3.69 -17.38
C LEU A 156 2.57 5.19 -17.68
N THR A 157 1.88 5.98 -16.86
CA THR A 157 1.84 7.45 -17.05
C THR A 157 3.22 8.10 -16.88
N ALA A 158 4.01 7.67 -15.90
CA ALA A 158 5.36 8.22 -15.70
C ALA A 158 6.32 7.94 -16.87
N ARG A 159 6.08 6.87 -17.64
CA ARG A 159 6.85 6.54 -18.85
C ARG A 159 6.47 7.43 -20.04
N ASP A 160 5.19 7.77 -20.17
CA ASP A 160 4.70 8.60 -21.30
C ASP A 160 5.09 10.09 -21.16
N GLU A 161 5.42 10.54 -19.94
CA GLU A 161 5.86 11.91 -19.65
C GLU A 161 7.38 12.13 -19.74
N GLY A 162 8.19 11.07 -19.91
CA GLY A 162 9.66 11.10 -19.92
C GLY A 162 10.28 10.92 -21.30
#